data_AF-A0A1Y1JKK6-F1
#
_entry.id   AF-A0A1Y1JKK6-F1
#
_cell.length_a   1.000
_cell.length_b   1.000
_cell.length_c   1.000
_cell.angle_alpha   90.00
_cell.angle_beta   90.00
_cell.angle_gamma   90.00
#
_symmetry.space_group_name_H-M   'P 1'
#
loop_
_entity.id
_entity.type
_entity.pdbx_description
1 polymer ?
#
loop_
_entity_poly.entity_id
_entity_poly.type
_entity_poly.pdbx_seq_one_letter_code
_entity_poly.pdbx_strand_id
1 'polypeptide(L)'
;MNFSKICFSKVGEVLKNGNSGVNIQQGANNLIHGKKLIYISKPTHGGFIYWKCRELIHTLKKKTKRCTRYLDINHDFSRAALVGVPKTSYDPKNNIFYIQMDNEEWAGIGSKMMLNISMNILFYLHISFWIYFIYYRMLVNNKTNVFSKWKTNE
;
A
#
# COMPACT_ATOMS: atom_id res chain seq x y z
N MET A 1 22.47 18.96 -16.99
CA MET A 1 23.18 17.65 -16.91
C MET A 1 22.38 16.60 -17.64
N ASN A 2 22.91 16.06 -18.75
CA ASN A 2 22.20 15.15 -19.66
C ASN A 2 22.11 13.73 -19.06
N PHE A 3 20.93 13.34 -18.59
CA PHE A 3 20.63 12.00 -18.04
C PHE A 3 20.71 10.86 -19.08
N SER A 4 20.66 11.18 -20.39
CA SER A 4 20.64 10.17 -21.46
C SER A 4 22.00 9.48 -21.71
N LYS A 5 23.12 10.11 -21.36
CA LYS A 5 24.46 9.51 -21.59
C LYS A 5 24.87 8.49 -20.52
N ILE A 6 24.28 8.54 -19.32
CA ILE A 6 24.64 7.64 -18.20
C ILE A 6 24.04 6.24 -18.37
N CYS A 7 22.86 6.13 -19.01
CA CYS A 7 22.21 4.82 -19.19
C CYS A 7 22.90 3.94 -20.25
N PHE A 8 23.53 4.52 -21.27
CA PHE A 8 24.14 3.73 -22.35
C PHE A 8 25.54 3.21 -22.04
N SER A 9 26.33 3.86 -21.17
CA SER A 9 27.67 3.37 -20.84
C SER A 9 27.65 2.07 -20.04
N LYS A 10 26.66 1.89 -19.16
CA LYS A 10 26.54 0.73 -18.26
C LYS A 10 26.06 -0.54 -18.97
N VAL A 11 25.44 -0.43 -20.14
CA VAL A 11 24.96 -1.59 -20.92
C VAL A 11 26.12 -2.22 -21.72
N GLY A 12 27.10 -1.42 -22.15
CA GLY A 12 28.27 -1.90 -22.90
C GLY A 12 29.27 -2.72 -22.06
N GLU A 13 29.40 -2.42 -20.77
CA GLU A 13 30.33 -3.15 -19.88
C GLU A 13 29.81 -4.53 -19.45
N VAL A 14 28.49 -4.72 -19.36
CA VAL A 14 27.91 -6.02 -18.94
C VAL A 14 28.09 -7.11 -20.01
N LEU A 15 28.24 -6.73 -21.29
CA LEU A 15 28.43 -7.69 -22.38
C LEU A 15 29.86 -8.28 -22.48
N LYS A 16 30.85 -7.71 -21.77
CA LYS A 16 32.24 -8.22 -21.81
C LYS A 16 32.59 -9.26 -20.74
N ASN A 17 31.80 -9.40 -19.67
CA ASN A 17 32.08 -10.35 -18.58
C ASN A 17 31.38 -11.70 -18.74
N GLY A 18 31.00 -12.06 -19.97
CA GLY A 18 30.36 -13.33 -20.29
C GLY A 18 31.33 -14.40 -20.79
N ASN A 19 32.48 -14.59 -20.13
CA ASN A 19 33.28 -15.82 -20.22
C ASN A 19 34.42 -15.80 -19.21
N SER A 20 34.19 -16.39 -18.04
CA SER A 20 35.27 -16.86 -17.18
C SER A 20 34.82 -18.21 -16.64
N GLY A 21 35.30 -19.28 -17.27
CA GLY A 21 35.11 -20.63 -16.79
C GLY A 21 35.77 -20.75 -15.43
N VAL A 22 34.96 -20.88 -14.37
CA VAL A 22 35.46 -21.17 -13.03
C VAL A 22 35.76 -22.67 -12.99
N ASN A 23 37.04 -23.00 -13.13
CA ASN A 23 37.58 -24.30 -12.74
C ASN A 23 37.38 -24.48 -11.23
N ILE A 24 36.33 -25.21 -10.84
CA ILE A 24 36.18 -25.73 -9.48
C ILE A 24 36.76 -27.13 -9.48
N GLN A 25 38.09 -27.21 -9.39
CA GLN A 25 38.77 -28.41 -8.92
C GLN A 25 39.64 -28.00 -7.74
N GLN A 26 39.62 -28.85 -6.71
CA GLN A 26 40.39 -28.80 -5.46
C GLN A 26 39.79 -27.92 -4.36
N GLY A 27 39.04 -28.55 -3.44
CA GLY A 27 38.74 -27.93 -2.15
C GLY A 27 37.47 -28.34 -1.41
N ALA A 28 36.58 -29.16 -1.99
CA ALA A 28 35.31 -29.52 -1.33
C ALA A 28 34.99 -31.02 -1.39
N ASN A 29 36.03 -31.85 -1.45
CA ASN A 29 35.90 -33.27 -1.10
C ASN A 29 35.98 -33.38 0.42
N ASN A 30 34.81 -33.41 1.07
CA ASN A 30 34.49 -34.12 2.32
C ASN A 30 33.42 -33.35 3.09
N LEU A 31 32.40 -34.09 3.55
CA LEU A 31 31.31 -33.67 4.43
C LEU A 31 30.12 -32.98 3.73
N ILE A 32 29.23 -33.76 3.13
CA ILE A 32 27.76 -33.72 3.32
C ILE A 32 27.23 -35.02 2.72
N HIS A 33 27.31 -36.11 3.49
CA HIS A 33 26.58 -37.35 3.21
C HIS A 33 25.21 -37.20 3.89
N GLY A 34 24.12 -37.09 3.12
CA GLY A 34 22.77 -37.29 3.68
C GLY A 34 21.68 -36.25 3.39
N LYS A 35 21.93 -35.19 2.61
CA LYS A 35 20.82 -34.36 2.08
C LYS A 35 20.89 -34.35 0.56
N LYS A 36 19.89 -34.95 -0.09
CA LYS A 36 19.64 -34.79 -1.52
C LYS A 36 19.29 -33.31 -1.75
N LEU A 37 20.32 -32.51 -2.04
CA LEU A 37 20.15 -31.14 -2.47
C LEU A 37 19.44 -31.18 -3.83
N ILE A 38 18.13 -30.94 -3.82
CA ILE A 38 17.37 -30.76 -5.06
C ILE A 38 17.76 -29.38 -5.58
N TYR A 39 18.76 -29.35 -6.46
CA TYR A 39 19.10 -28.16 -7.22
C TYR A 39 17.94 -27.89 -8.18
N ILE A 40 17.02 -27.01 -7.76
CA ILE A 40 16.00 -26.48 -8.64
C ILE A 40 16.75 -25.67 -9.70
N SER A 41 16.85 -26.22 -10.91
CA SER A 41 17.43 -25.50 -12.04
C SER A 41 16.70 -24.16 -12.21
N LYS A 42 17.45 -23.10 -12.52
CA LYS A 42 16.82 -21.84 -12.94
C LYS A 42 15.91 -22.20 -14.13
N PRO A 43 14.65 -21.76 -14.16
CA PRO A 43 13.74 -22.13 -15.24
C PRO A 43 14.41 -21.78 -16.56
N THR A 44 14.51 -22.75 -17.45
CA THR A 44 15.33 -22.67 -18.67
C THR A 44 14.67 -21.85 -19.79
N HIS A 45 13.41 -21.45 -19.59
CA HIS A 45 12.58 -20.82 -20.61
C HIS A 45 12.13 -19.42 -20.17
N GLY A 46 12.38 -18.44 -21.03
CA GLY A 46 11.94 -17.05 -20.86
C GLY A 46 12.90 -16.06 -21.50
N GLY A 47 12.39 -15.16 -22.34
CA GLY A 47 13.16 -14.03 -22.87
C GLY A 47 13.46 -12.99 -21.78
N PHE A 48 14.34 -12.04 -22.06
CA PHE A 48 14.74 -10.96 -21.13
C PHE A 48 13.54 -10.24 -20.50
N ILE A 49 12.50 -9.95 -21.29
CA ILE A 49 11.28 -9.27 -20.85
C ILE A 49 10.54 -10.10 -19.79
N TYR A 50 10.40 -11.41 -20.02
CA TYR A 50 9.76 -12.32 -19.07
C TYR A 50 10.48 -12.31 -17.72
N TRP A 51 11.81 -12.35 -17.71
CA TRP A 51 12.59 -12.31 -16.48
C TRP A 51 12.44 -11.00 -15.72
N LYS A 52 12.40 -9.88 -16.42
CA LYS A 52 12.16 -8.56 -15.81
C LYS A 52 10.78 -8.45 -15.20
N CYS A 53 9.73 -8.88 -15.90
CA CYS A 53 8.38 -8.94 -15.36
C CYS A 53 8.31 -9.85 -14.12
N ARG A 54 8.94 -11.03 -14.18
CA ARG A 54 8.98 -11.97 -13.07
C ARG A 54 9.71 -11.40 -11.84
N GLU A 55 10.85 -10.74 -12.05
CA GLU A 55 11.62 -10.07 -11.00
C GLU A 55 10.81 -8.94 -10.34
N LEU A 56 10.10 -8.16 -11.15
CA LEU A 56 9.20 -7.10 -10.68
C LEU A 56 8.08 -7.69 -9.81
N ILE A 57 7.38 -8.73 -10.30
CA ILE A 57 6.30 -9.39 -9.58
C ILE A 57 6.79 -9.97 -8.24
N HIS A 58 7.95 -10.63 -8.22
CA HIS A 58 8.54 -11.16 -6.98
C HIS A 58 8.92 -10.06 -6.01
N THR A 59 9.47 -8.96 -6.52
CA THR A 59 9.83 -7.80 -5.69
C THR A 59 8.60 -7.16 -5.07
N LEU A 60 7.52 -6.98 -5.86
CA LEU A 60 6.24 -6.49 -5.37
C LEU A 60 5.69 -7.43 -4.29
N LYS A 61 5.62 -8.74 -4.56
CA LYS A 61 5.13 -9.74 -3.60
C LYS A 61 5.95 -9.75 -2.29
N LYS A 62 7.26 -9.56 -2.36
CA LYS A 62 8.13 -9.48 -1.19
C LYS A 62 7.89 -8.20 -0.40
N LYS A 63 7.72 -7.06 -1.08
CA LYS A 63 7.43 -5.76 -0.45
C LYS A 63 6.05 -5.75 0.22
N THR A 64 5.01 -6.27 -0.45
CA THR A 64 3.66 -6.33 0.11
C THR A 64 3.61 -7.22 1.35
N LYS A 65 4.17 -8.44 1.28
CA LYS A 65 4.26 -9.33 2.46
C LYS A 65 4.99 -8.69 3.64
N ARG A 66 6.06 -7.93 3.38
CA ARG A 66 6.79 -7.20 4.43
C ARG A 66 5.91 -6.11 5.05
N CYS A 67 5.18 -5.36 4.23
CA CYS A 67 4.25 -4.33 4.70
C CYS A 67 3.14 -4.94 5.58
N THR A 68 2.47 -6.00 5.11
CA THR A 68 1.43 -6.70 5.87
C THR A 68 1.96 -7.16 7.23
N ARG A 69 3.16 -7.76 7.27
CA ARG A 69 3.77 -8.18 8.55
C ARG A 69 4.01 -7.02 9.50
N TYR A 70 4.40 -5.84 9.00
CA TYR A 70 4.56 -4.66 9.86
C TYR A 70 3.23 -4.13 10.39
N LEU A 71 2.15 -4.24 9.61
CA LEU A 71 0.80 -3.90 10.07
C LEU A 71 0.32 -4.89 11.14
N ASP A 72 0.52 -6.20 10.94
CA ASP A 72 0.12 -7.23 11.90
C ASP A 72 0.86 -7.11 13.23
N ILE A 73 2.14 -6.74 13.21
CA ILE A 73 2.93 -6.49 14.43
C ILE A 73 2.50 -5.20 15.12
N ASN A 74 1.93 -4.25 14.38
CA ASN A 74 1.49 -2.99 14.96
C ASN A 74 0.13 -3.16 15.64
N HIS A 75 0.18 -3.38 16.96
CA HIS A 75 -0.99 -3.55 17.80
C HIS A 75 -1.96 -2.35 17.75
N ASP A 76 -1.48 -1.16 17.39
CA ASP A 76 -2.35 0.00 17.17
C ASP A 76 -3.41 -0.33 16.11
N PHE A 77 -3.08 -1.01 15.00
CA PHE A 77 -4.09 -1.32 13.98
C PHE A 77 -5.23 -2.21 14.47
N SER A 78 -4.97 -3.11 15.43
CA SER A 78 -6.03 -3.93 16.01
C SER A 78 -6.89 -3.12 16.98
N ARG A 79 -6.27 -2.24 17.77
CA ARG A 79 -6.99 -1.26 18.60
C ARG A 79 -7.91 -0.37 17.74
N ALA A 80 -7.58 -0.18 16.45
CA ALA A 80 -8.38 0.55 15.44
C ALA A 80 -9.80 0.10 15.29
N ALA A 81 -9.97 -1.20 15.24
CA ALA A 81 -11.27 -1.77 15.07
C ALA A 81 -12.13 -1.64 16.35
N LEU A 82 -11.52 -1.32 17.49
CA LEU A 82 -12.16 -1.42 18.81
C LEU A 82 -12.52 -0.06 19.43
N VAL A 83 -12.29 1.05 18.73
CA VAL A 83 -12.68 2.39 19.20
C VAL A 83 -14.18 2.55 19.22
N GLY A 84 -14.67 3.15 20.31
CA GLY A 84 -16.09 3.40 20.49
C GLY A 84 -16.90 2.11 20.73
N VAL A 85 -16.23 0.97 20.94
CA VAL A 85 -16.88 -0.27 21.37
C VAL A 85 -17.01 -0.25 22.90
N PRO A 86 -18.21 -0.47 23.46
CA PRO A 86 -18.41 -0.51 24.91
C PRO A 86 -17.66 -1.70 25.51
N LYS A 87 -16.81 -1.44 26.50
CA LYS A 87 -16.12 -2.47 27.29
C LYS A 87 -16.69 -2.50 28.71
N THR A 88 -17.03 -3.71 29.16
CA THR A 88 -17.45 -3.94 30.55
C THR A 88 -16.21 -4.05 31.43
N SER A 89 -16.06 -3.10 32.35
CA SER A 89 -14.99 -3.06 33.33
C SER A 89 -15.56 -3.34 34.72
N TYR A 90 -14.79 -4.04 35.55
CA TYR A 90 -15.15 -4.33 36.93
C TYR A 90 -14.26 -3.52 37.86
N ASP A 91 -14.87 -2.70 38.72
CA ASP A 91 -14.16 -2.01 39.80
C ASP A 91 -14.22 -2.87 41.08
N PRO A 92 -13.10 -3.51 41.48
CA PRO A 92 -13.07 -4.36 42.67
C PRO A 92 -13.25 -3.57 43.98
N LYS A 93 -12.99 -2.26 43.98
CA LYS A 93 -13.12 -1.42 45.18
C LYS A 93 -14.58 -1.20 45.54
N ASN A 94 -15.41 -1.01 44.52
CA ASN A 94 -16.84 -0.74 44.67
C ASN A 94 -17.72 -1.96 44.38
N ASN A 95 -17.14 -3.06 43.87
CA ASN A 95 -17.85 -4.26 43.42
C ASN A 95 -18.96 -3.94 42.39
N ILE A 96 -18.62 -3.09 41.41
CA ILE A 96 -19.56 -2.62 40.38
C ILE A 96 -19.00 -2.95 39.00
N PHE A 97 -19.88 -3.44 38.12
CA PHE A 97 -19.62 -3.48 36.68
C PHE A 97 -20.09 -2.18 36.05
N TYR A 98 -19.22 -1.54 35.28
CA TYR A 98 -19.54 -0.32 34.55
C TYR A 98 -19.11 -0.47 33.09
N ILE A 99 -19.84 0.21 32.21
CA ILE A 99 -19.54 0.21 30.79
C ILE A 99 -18.76 1.48 30.49
N GLN A 100 -17.53 1.32 30.03
CA GLN A 100 -16.71 2.42 29.56
C GLN A 100 -16.56 2.31 28.04
N MET A 101 -16.82 3.42 27.35
CA MET A 101 -16.46 3.54 25.94
C MET A 101 -14.96 3.75 25.85
N ASP A 102 -14.29 2.94 25.01
CA ASP A 102 -12.86 3.07 24.80
C ASP A 102 -12.57 4.32 23.97
N ASN A 103 -12.16 5.37 24.68
CA ASN A 103 -11.71 6.65 24.13
C ASN A 103 -10.18 6.77 24.16
N GLU A 104 -9.43 5.66 24.27
CA GLU A 104 -7.97 5.73 24.11
C GLU A 104 -7.66 6.44 22.80
N GLU A 105 -7.06 7.64 22.88
CA GLU A 105 -6.65 8.37 21.71
C GLU A 105 -5.53 7.62 21.03
N TRP A 106 -5.75 7.32 19.76
CA TRP A 106 -4.77 6.62 18.96
C TRP A 106 -3.74 7.63 18.53
N ALA A 107 -2.63 7.71 19.25
CA ALA A 107 -1.52 8.60 18.91
C ALA A 107 -0.51 7.94 17.94
N GLY A 108 -0.75 6.67 17.57
CA GLY A 108 0.13 5.87 16.73
C GLY A 108 0.12 6.23 15.23
N ILE A 109 0.88 5.46 14.45
CA ILE A 109 1.03 5.69 12.99
C ILE A 109 -0.30 5.57 12.24
N GLY A 110 -1.22 4.71 12.73
CA GLY A 110 -2.52 4.48 12.10
C GLY A 110 -3.42 5.72 12.16
N SER A 111 -3.40 6.45 13.27
CA SER A 111 -4.15 7.70 13.42
C SER A 111 -3.59 8.81 12.53
N LYS A 112 -2.27 8.97 12.47
CA LYS A 112 -1.64 9.93 11.55
C LYS A 112 -1.96 9.63 10.09
N MET A 113 -1.99 8.35 9.71
CA MET A 113 -2.38 7.91 8.38
C MET A 113 -3.86 8.23 8.10
N MET A 114 -4.77 7.86 9.01
CA MET A 114 -6.19 8.13 8.86
C MET A 114 -6.48 9.64 8.80
N LEU A 115 -5.83 10.44 9.65
CA LEU A 115 -5.95 11.89 9.64
C LEU A 115 -5.49 12.49 8.30
N ASN A 116 -4.35 12.02 7.77
CA ASN A 116 -3.88 12.46 6.46
C ASN A 116 -4.81 12.06 5.31
N ILE A 117 -5.39 10.86 5.34
CA ILE A 117 -6.39 10.41 4.34
C ILE A 117 -7.65 11.27 4.46
N SER A 118 -8.11 11.50 5.69
CA SER A 118 -9.29 12.31 5.97
C SER A 118 -9.13 13.74 5.44
N MET A 119 -8.04 14.42 5.82
CA MET A 119 -7.80 15.80 5.43
C MET A 119 -7.51 15.97 3.94
N ASN A 120 -6.72 15.08 3.33
CA ASN A 120 -6.25 15.29 1.96
C ASN A 120 -7.13 14.63 0.89
N ILE A 121 -8.00 13.68 1.25
CA ILE A 121 -8.82 12.95 0.28
C ILE A 121 -10.29 13.09 0.62
N LEU A 122 -10.71 12.61 1.81
CA LEU A 122 -12.12 12.53 2.16
C LEU A 122 -12.77 13.91 2.27
N PHE A 123 -12.05 14.89 2.82
CA PHE A 123 -12.57 16.25 2.99
C PHE A 123 -12.90 16.92 1.64
N TYR A 124 -11.99 16.83 0.67
CA TYR A 124 -12.24 17.39 -0.67
C TYR A 124 -13.36 16.65 -1.41
N LEU A 125 -13.43 15.32 -1.30
CA LEU A 125 -14.54 14.56 -1.85
C LEU A 125 -15.87 14.95 -1.22
N HIS A 126 -15.89 15.20 0.09
CA HIS A 126 -17.07 15.64 0.81
C HIS A 126 -17.55 17.02 0.33
N ILE A 127 -16.64 17.99 0.21
CA ILE A 127 -16.98 19.32 -0.33
C ILE A 127 -17.48 19.22 -1.77
N SER A 128 -16.81 18.44 -2.61
CA SER A 128 -17.21 18.23 -4.00
C SER A 128 -18.62 17.64 -4.10
N PHE A 129 -18.93 16.64 -3.27
CA PHE A 129 -20.25 16.04 -3.17
C PHE A 129 -21.32 17.07 -2.79
N TRP A 130 -21.07 17.93 -1.79
CA TRP A 130 -22.03 18.96 -1.38
C TRP A 130 -22.28 20.02 -2.45
N ILE A 131 -21.23 20.49 -3.13
CA ILE A 131 -21.37 21.45 -4.22
C ILE A 131 -22.22 20.84 -5.36
N TYR A 132 -21.93 19.59 -5.72
CA TYR A 132 -22.70 18.86 -6.72
C TYR A 132 -24.17 18.69 -6.31
N PHE A 133 -24.41 18.30 -5.05
CA PHE A 133 -25.75 18.10 -4.52
C PHE A 133 -26.58 19.39 -4.56
N ILE A 134 -26.00 20.52 -4.13
CA ILE A 134 -26.67 21.83 -4.18
C ILE A 134 -26.98 22.22 -5.62
N TYR A 135 -26.02 22.08 -6.53
CA TYR A 135 -26.21 22.37 -7.95
C TYR A 135 -27.35 21.53 -8.55
N TYR A 136 -27.35 20.23 -8.29
CA TYR A 136 -28.39 19.33 -8.77
C TYR A 136 -29.78 19.71 -8.24
N ARG A 137 -29.89 20.05 -6.95
CA ARG A 137 -31.15 20.54 -6.35
C ARG A 137 -31.63 21.84 -6.98
N MET A 138 -30.73 22.76 -7.33
CA MET A 138 -31.08 24.01 -8.02
C MET A 138 -31.61 23.74 -9.44
N LEU A 139 -31.00 22.79 -10.15
CA LEU A 139 -31.41 22.39 -11.50
C LEU A 139 -32.79 21.71 -11.48
N VAL A 140 -33.02 20.73 -10.61
CA VAL A 140 -34.31 20.02 -10.48
C VAL A 140 -35.45 20.96 -10.10
N ASN A 141 -35.17 21.94 -9.24
CA ASN A 141 -36.15 22.96 -8.84
C ASN A 141 -36.33 24.07 -9.89
N ASN A 142 -35.70 23.97 -11.07
CA ASN A 142 -35.71 24.98 -12.12
C ASN A 142 -35.33 26.39 -11.64
N LYS A 143 -34.52 26.49 -10.58
CA LYS A 143 -34.11 27.78 -9.98
C LYS A 143 -33.23 28.60 -10.92
N THR A 144 -32.63 27.97 -11.93
CA THR A 144 -31.84 28.63 -12.98
C THR A 144 -32.70 29.34 -14.03
N ASN A 145 -33.98 28.99 -14.15
CA ASN A 145 -34.89 29.52 -15.18
C ASN A 145 -35.97 30.45 -14.60
N VAL A 146 -35.78 30.98 -13.39
CA VAL A 146 -36.79 31.82 -12.72
C VAL A 146 -37.15 33.07 -13.53
N PHE A 147 -36.20 33.62 -14.30
CA PHE A 147 -36.40 34.81 -15.13
C PHE A 147 -36.75 34.51 -16.59
N SER A 148 -36.86 33.24 -16.99
CA SER A 148 -37.20 32.87 -18.37
C SER A 148 -38.56 33.43 -18.81
N LYS A 149 -39.49 33.62 -17.86
CA LYS A 149 -40.82 34.18 -18.08
C LYS A 149 -40.81 35.68 -18.45
N TRP A 150 -39.71 36.39 -18.16
CA TRP A 150 -39.54 37.82 -18.40
C TRP A 150 -38.66 38.10 -19.62
N LYS A 151 -38.23 37.06 -20.34
CA LYS A 151 -37.44 37.20 -21.55
C LYS A 151 -38.36 37.68 -22.68
N THR A 152 -38.38 38.98 -22.93
CA THR A 152 -38.96 39.56 -24.15
C THR A 152 -38.15 39.08 -25.36
N ASN A 153 -38.85 38.60 -26.39
CA ASN A 153 -38.23 38.26 -27.67
C ASN A 153 -37.90 39.57 -28.40
N GLU A 154 -36.65 39.99 -28.34
CA GLU A 154 -36.06 40.93 -29.31
C GLU A 154 -35.55 40.16 -30.53
#